data_AF-A0A9P1DUW9-F1
#
_entry.id   AF-A0A9P1DUW9-F1
#
_cell.length_a   1.000
_cell.length_b   1.000
_cell.length_c   1.000
_cell.angle_alpha   90.00
_cell.angle_beta   90.00
_cell.angle_gamma   90.00
#
_symmetry.space_group_name_H-M   'P 1'
#
loop_
_entity.id
_entity.type
_entity.pdbx_description
1 polymer ?
#
loop_
_entity_poly.entity_id
_entity_poly.type
_entity_poly.pdbx_seq_one_letter_code
_entity_poly.pdbx_strand_id
1 'polypeptide(L)'
;MTSLMSESKSLFRTIMRLHRVKLDPQMRSLGDTYARKEFRLHAKPQVQEAHRQMFLREWRAYVDMVSSQATVTGQELSDEQKSKLNDQQKVQLDSLEKSAKALGGQ
;
A
#
# COMPACT_ATOMS: atom_id res chain seq x y z
N MET A 1 -13.17 -10.25 -18.36
CA MET A 1 -12.87 -10.62 -16.96
C MET A 1 -11.47 -11.22 -16.74
N THR A 2 -10.80 -11.82 -17.74
CA THR A 2 -9.43 -12.39 -17.58
C THR A 2 -8.31 -11.35 -17.45
N SER A 3 -8.45 -10.18 -18.09
CA SER A 3 -7.41 -9.14 -18.17
C SER A 3 -6.99 -8.55 -16.82
N LEU A 4 -7.95 -8.20 -15.95
CA LEU A 4 -7.66 -7.56 -14.66
C LEU A 4 -6.97 -8.51 -13.66
N MET A 5 -7.27 -9.80 -13.72
CA MET A 5 -6.56 -10.80 -12.89
C MET A 5 -5.11 -11.01 -13.37
N SER A 6 -4.86 -11.03 -14.68
CA SER A 6 -3.49 -11.11 -15.20
C SER A 6 -2.68 -9.86 -14.85
N GLU A 7 -3.31 -8.68 -14.95
CA GLU A 7 -2.71 -7.41 -14.56
C GLU A 7 -2.35 -7.39 -13.07
N SER A 8 -3.30 -7.79 -12.20
CA SER A 8 -3.08 -7.88 -10.76
C SER A 8 -1.89 -8.78 -10.42
N LYS A 9 -1.77 -9.94 -11.06
CA LYS A 9 -0.62 -10.85 -10.88
C LYS A 9 0.70 -10.22 -11.31
N SER A 10 0.70 -9.49 -12.43
CA SER A 10 1.90 -8.79 -12.91
C SER A 10 2.32 -7.69 -11.93
N LEU A 11 1.38 -6.84 -11.52
CA LEU A 11 1.60 -5.74 -10.59
C LEU A 11 2.13 -6.24 -9.24
N PHE A 12 1.54 -7.32 -8.70
CA PHE A 12 2.02 -7.95 -7.47
C PHE A 12 3.50 -8.36 -7.56
N ARG A 13 3.90 -9.00 -8.67
CA ARG A 13 5.31 -9.40 -8.87
C ARG A 13 6.24 -8.20 -8.96
N THR A 14 5.81 -7.11 -9.60
CA THR A 14 6.56 -5.86 -9.67
C THR A 14 6.78 -5.28 -8.27
N ILE A 15 5.73 -5.21 -7.44
CA ILE A 15 5.82 -4.70 -6.06
C ILE A 15 6.80 -5.54 -5.23
N MET A 16 6.73 -6.87 -5.30
CA MET A 16 7.64 -7.75 -4.55
C MET A 16 9.11 -7.58 -4.98
N ARG A 17 9.38 -7.26 -6.26
CA ARG A 17 10.74 -6.93 -6.71
C ARG A 17 11.16 -5.55 -6.24
N LEU A 18 10.25 -4.58 -6.30
CA LEU A 18 10.51 -3.22 -5.87
C LEU A 18 10.86 -3.17 -4.38
N HIS A 19 10.08 -3.85 -3.53
CA HIS A 19 10.36 -3.96 -2.10
C HIS A 19 11.75 -4.55 -1.80
N ARG A 20 12.18 -5.57 -2.56
CA ARG A 20 13.52 -6.16 -2.42
C ARG A 20 14.66 -5.19 -2.67
N VAL A 21 14.44 -4.25 -3.59
CA VAL A 21 15.47 -3.30 -4.05
C VAL A 21 15.46 -2.03 -3.23
N LYS A 22 14.28 -1.59 -2.78
CA LYS A 22 14.06 -0.24 -2.26
C LYS A 22 13.84 -0.17 -0.74
N LEU A 23 13.44 -1.27 -0.11
CA LEU A 23 13.13 -1.29 1.32
C LEU A 23 14.22 -2.02 2.10
N ASP A 24 14.53 -1.53 3.30
CA ASP A 24 15.31 -2.28 4.27
C ASP A 24 14.57 -3.57 4.72
N PRO A 25 15.26 -4.51 5.38
CA PRO A 25 14.66 -5.80 5.74
C PRO A 25 13.41 -5.71 6.62
N GLN A 26 13.34 -4.75 7.55
CA GLN A 26 12.20 -4.62 8.45
C GLN A 26 10.98 -4.06 7.70
N MET A 27 11.17 -2.96 6.97
CA MET A 27 10.12 -2.35 6.15
C MET A 27 9.62 -3.29 5.06
N ARG A 28 10.52 -4.06 4.45
CA ARG A 28 10.17 -5.10 3.48
C ARG A 28 9.30 -6.18 4.08
N SER A 29 9.65 -6.70 5.26
CA SER A 29 8.87 -7.76 5.92
C SER A 29 7.41 -7.34 6.14
N LEU A 30 7.23 -6.11 6.63
CA LEU A 30 5.92 -5.51 6.84
C LEU A 30 5.19 -5.30 5.50
N GLY A 31 5.85 -4.65 4.53
CA GLY A 31 5.29 -4.33 3.22
C GLY A 31 4.89 -5.58 2.41
N ASP A 32 5.74 -6.61 2.39
CA ASP A 32 5.47 -7.87 1.69
C ASP A 32 4.27 -8.62 2.32
N THR A 33 4.12 -8.54 3.64
CA THR A 33 3.00 -9.16 4.36
C THR A 33 1.69 -8.41 4.06
N TYR A 34 1.72 -7.09 4.12
CA TYR A 34 0.57 -6.25 3.81
C TYR A 34 0.12 -6.39 2.35
N ALA A 35 1.03 -6.26 1.39
CA ALA A 35 0.72 -6.40 -0.03
C ALA A 35 0.13 -7.79 -0.34
N ARG A 36 0.67 -8.86 0.22
CA ARG A 36 0.10 -10.22 0.04
C ARG A 36 -1.33 -10.31 0.54
N LYS A 37 -1.66 -9.70 1.69
CA LYS A 37 -3.02 -9.68 2.23
C LYS A 37 -3.96 -8.91 1.30
N GLU A 38 -3.58 -7.69 0.92
CA GLU A 38 -4.42 -6.82 0.11
C GLU A 38 -4.71 -7.40 -1.28
N PHE A 39 -3.71 -7.94 -1.97
CA PHE A 39 -3.91 -8.58 -3.28
C PHE A 39 -4.79 -9.83 -3.19
N ARG A 40 -4.69 -10.61 -2.10
CA ARG A 40 -5.59 -11.76 -1.88
C ARG A 40 -7.02 -11.31 -1.63
N LEU A 41 -7.24 -10.23 -0.89
CA LEU A 41 -8.57 -9.68 -0.64
C LEU A 41 -9.22 -9.19 -1.94
N HIS A 42 -8.47 -8.49 -2.79
CA HIS A 42 -8.99 -7.93 -4.05
C HIS A 42 -9.13 -8.94 -5.18
N ALA A 43 -8.48 -10.10 -5.07
CA ALA A 43 -8.66 -11.26 -5.96
C ALA A 43 -9.97 -12.03 -5.68
N LYS A 44 -10.69 -11.75 -4.59
CA LYS A 44 -11.91 -12.48 -4.24
C LYS A 44 -13.07 -12.15 -5.20
N PRO A 45 -13.92 -13.13 -5.54
CA PRO A 45 -15.00 -12.95 -6.52
C PRO A 45 -16.02 -11.89 -6.10
N GLN A 46 -16.26 -11.72 -4.80
CA GLN A 46 -17.21 -10.74 -4.26
C GLN A 46 -16.77 -9.27 -4.41
N VAL A 47 -15.49 -9.01 -4.71
CA VAL A 47 -15.02 -7.64 -4.90
C VAL A 47 -15.57 -7.13 -6.24
N GLN A 48 -16.18 -5.95 -6.23
CA GLN A 48 -16.73 -5.34 -7.44
C GLN A 48 -15.61 -4.91 -8.39
N GLU A 49 -15.89 -4.92 -9.69
CA GLU A 49 -14.89 -4.61 -10.71
C GLU A 49 -14.37 -3.16 -10.58
N ALA A 50 -15.24 -2.21 -10.27
CA ALA A 50 -14.85 -0.81 -10.04
C ALA A 50 -13.85 -0.67 -8.89
N HIS A 51 -14.04 -1.43 -7.80
CA HIS A 51 -13.10 -1.46 -6.69
C HIS A 51 -11.77 -2.10 -7.08
N ARG A 52 -11.78 -3.14 -7.94
CA ARG A 52 -10.55 -3.72 -8.50
C ARG A 52 -9.78 -2.73 -9.38
N GLN A 53 -10.47 -1.98 -10.23
CA GLN A 53 -9.84 -0.98 -11.10
C GLN A 53 -9.19 0.14 -10.27
N MET A 54 -9.93 0.68 -9.29
CA MET A 54 -9.40 1.67 -8.36
C MET A 54 -8.19 1.13 -7.58
N PHE A 55 -8.29 -0.09 -7.05
CA PHE A 55 -7.17 -0.77 -6.38
C PHE A 55 -5.93 -0.83 -7.29
N LEU A 56 -6.06 -1.32 -8.51
CA LEU A 56 -4.92 -1.44 -9.43
C LEU A 56 -4.33 -0.08 -9.82
N ARG A 57 -5.15 0.97 -9.92
CA ARG A 57 -4.70 2.34 -10.15
C ARG A 57 -3.84 2.86 -8.99
N GLU A 58 -4.33 2.74 -7.75
CA GLU A 58 -3.60 3.22 -6.57
C GLU A 58 -2.28 2.45 -6.36
N TRP A 59 -2.29 1.14 -6.59
CA TRP A 59 -1.07 0.32 -6.46
C TRP A 59 -0.05 0.54 -7.60
N ARG A 60 -0.49 1.01 -8.79
CA ARG A 60 0.44 1.52 -9.81
C ARG A 60 1.09 2.83 -9.38
N ALA A 61 0.29 3.77 -8.88
CA ALA A 61 0.81 5.03 -8.36
C ALA A 61 1.81 4.82 -7.21
N TYR A 62 1.55 3.84 -6.33
CA TYR A 62 2.49 3.40 -5.31
C TYR A 62 3.82 2.89 -5.91
N VAL A 63 3.77 2.06 -6.96
CA VAL A 63 4.98 1.58 -7.64
C VAL A 63 5.77 2.75 -8.23
N ASP A 64 5.12 3.71 -8.88
CA ASP A 64 5.77 4.88 -9.48
C ASP A 64 6.43 5.77 -8.40
N MET A 65 5.72 5.99 -7.30
CA MET A 65 6.22 6.72 -6.13
C MET A 65 7.46 6.04 -5.54
N VAL A 66 7.40 4.75 -5.24
CA VAL A 66 8.53 4.02 -4.62
C VAL A 66 9.71 3.86 -5.60
N SER A 67 9.43 3.75 -6.91
CA SER A 67 10.47 3.64 -7.92
C SER A 67 11.25 4.95 -8.08
N SER A 68 10.57 6.10 -8.03
CA SER A 68 11.17 7.43 -8.17
C SER A 68 11.97 7.89 -6.95
N GLN A 69 11.72 7.30 -5.77
CA GLN A 69 12.46 7.63 -4.55
C GLN A 69 13.84 6.95 -4.50
N ALA A 70 14.89 7.71 -4.16
CA ALA A 70 16.25 7.19 -3.94
C ALA A 70 16.32 6.33 -2.67
N THR A 71 15.67 6.81 -1.61
CA THR A 71 15.42 6.08 -0.36
C THR A 71 13.93 6.14 -0.08
N VAL A 72 13.31 5.00 0.23
CA VAL A 72 11.86 4.99 0.52
C VAL A 72 11.63 5.55 1.90
N THR A 73 11.14 6.78 1.94
CA THR A 73 10.61 7.42 3.15
C THR A 73 9.10 7.52 3.01
N GLY A 74 8.40 7.27 4.12
CA GLY A 74 6.96 7.50 4.16
C GLY A 74 6.66 8.96 3.81
N GLN A 75 5.65 9.20 2.98
CA GLN A 75 5.16 10.55 2.71
C GLN A 75 4.02 10.87 3.66
N GLU A 76 3.96 12.12 4.11
CA GLU A 76 2.79 12.61 4.83
C GLU A 76 1.56 12.58 3.92
N LEU A 77 0.40 12.29 4.50
CA LEU A 77 -0.87 12.35 3.79
C LEU A 77 -1.17 13.81 3.40
N SER A 78 -1.57 14.03 2.15
CA SER A 78 -2.08 15.33 1.69
C SER A 78 -3.42 15.65 2.35
N ASP A 79 -3.83 16.91 2.33
CA ASP A 79 -5.11 17.34 2.89
C ASP A 79 -6.31 16.70 2.17
N GLU A 80 -6.20 16.45 0.85
CA GLU A 80 -7.19 15.71 0.07
C GLU A 80 -7.25 14.23 0.44
N GLN A 81 -6.14 13.64 0.87
CA GLN A 81 -6.13 12.24 1.34
C GLN A 81 -6.72 12.16 2.75
N LYS A 82 -6.40 13.12 3.63
CA LYS A 82 -6.96 13.22 4.98
C LYS A 82 -8.47 13.45 4.95
N SER A 83 -8.97 14.25 4.01
CA SER A 83 -10.42 14.55 3.89
C SER A 83 -11.25 13.33 3.48
N LYS A 84 -10.64 12.32 2.84
CA LYS A 84 -11.29 11.04 2.47
C LYS A 84 -11.42 10.06 3.64
N LEU A 85 -10.80 10.33 4.77
CA LEU A 85 -10.89 9.48 5.96
C LEU A 85 -12.18 9.76 6.72
N ASN A 86 -12.89 8.70 7.12
CA ASN A 86 -13.98 8.81 8.08
C ASN A 86 -13.45 9.01 9.52
N ASP A 87 -14.34 9.32 10.45
CA ASP A 87 -13.95 9.66 11.83
C ASP A 87 -13.24 8.50 12.54
N GLN A 88 -13.66 7.26 12.29
CA GLN A 88 -12.99 6.08 12.85
C GLN A 88 -11.56 5.91 12.28
N GLN A 89 -11.38 6.13 10.98
CA GLN A 89 -10.08 6.05 10.31
C GLN A 89 -9.13 7.16 10.79
N LYS A 90 -9.64 8.36 11.09
CA LYS A 90 -8.85 9.45 11.68
C LYS A 90 -8.35 9.10 13.08
N VAL A 91 -9.21 8.51 13.93
CA VAL A 91 -8.80 8.06 15.28
C VAL A 91 -7.74 6.96 15.20
N GLN A 92 -7.90 6.01 14.28
CA GLN A 92 -6.89 4.96 14.07
C GLN A 92 -5.55 5.53 13.59
N LEU A 93 -5.58 6.53 12.71
CA LEU A 93 -4.38 7.20 12.22
C LEU A 93 -3.62 7.90 13.36
N ASP A 94 -4.33 8.64 14.23
CA ASP A 94 -3.73 9.30 15.40
C ASP A 94 -3.12 8.30 16.39
N SER A 95 -3.80 7.19 16.65
CA SER A 95 -3.29 6.10 17.49
C SER A 95 -2.04 5.44 16.90
N LEU A 96 -2.02 5.24 15.57
CA LEU A 96 -0.87 4.69 14.86
C LEU A 96 0.34 5.63 14.94
N GLU A 97 0.13 6.93 14.75
CA GLU A 97 1.20 7.94 14.81
C GLU A 97 1.84 7.99 16.20
N LYS A 98 1.02 8.00 17.27
CA LYS A 98 1.49 7.95 18.66
C LYS A 98 2.31 6.69 18.95
N SER A 99 1.85 5.55 18.45
CA SER A 99 2.53 4.26 18.65
C SER A 99 3.87 4.20 17.91
N ALA A 100 3.92 4.71 16.67
CA ALA A 100 5.16 4.78 15.90
C ALA A 100 6.20 5.71 16.54
N LYS A 101 5.78 6.88 17.03
CA LYS A 101 6.64 7.81 17.78
C LYS A 101 7.22 7.19 19.05
N ALA A 102 6.42 6.38 19.77
CA ALA A 102 6.88 5.67 20.95
C ALA A 102 7.92 4.57 20.64
N LEU A 103 7.88 3.98 19.44
CA LEU A 103 8.81 2.94 18.99
C LEU A 103 10.12 3.50 18.42
N GLY A 104 10.11 4.72 17.87
CA GLY A 104 11.29 5.39 17.29
C GLY A 104 12.17 6.17 18.28
N GLY A 105 11.89 6.07 19.60
CA GLY A 105 12.59 6.78 20.67
C GLY A 105 13.66 5.97 21.40
N GLN A 106 14.42 5.11 20.71
CA GLN A 106 15.61 4.42 21.23
C GLN A 106 16.82 4.68 20.35
#